data_AF-A0A1C0SX15-F1
#
_entry.id   AF-A0A1C0SX15-F1
#
_cell.length_a   1.000
_cell.length_b   1.000
_cell.length_c   1.000
_cell.angle_alpha   90.00
_cell.angle_beta   90.00
_cell.angle_gamma   90.00
#
_symmetry.space_group_name_H-M   'P 1'
#
loop_
_entity.id
_entity.type
_entity.pdbx_description
1 polymer ?
#
loop_
_entity_poly.entity_id
_entity_poly.type
_entity_poly.pdbx_seq_one_letter_code
_entity_poly.pdbx_strand_id
1 'polypeptide(L)'
;MHYLKIVSRGWHGYTGQLNIISFKNGVSTEPVPPRIADRIAASVQVVQCDAEGREGTDAINVGPQHRLLTEGTVRAEIAGPLAVQSEADKVMEAKLDAARSLTAPIESLYTRDDLERVADESGIKGLRDIADKWTVKGRGIPEIIEKILTAQAAFLQLRNQKIENAGGSVLKATTLATEADLEATAAAVVEEELVALGYEGLVPEYAIDGVIVPCTSLVEQALKNSGKSLTGWNALNDPERKRAIDAEVEALEKHYGAKLEPVLAEEAPASEEQEAPVDPVEDTPEYEKWFAAKVMEAIEEFDGVLPHEDAVALIRAQLAAAKEA
;
A
#
# COMPACT_ATOMS: atom_id res chain seq x y z
N MET A 1 -19.10 -42.37 -0.78
CA MET A 1 -20.36 -42.23 -0.03
C MET A 1 -21.04 -43.58 0.02
N HIS A 2 -21.66 -43.95 1.14
CA HIS A 2 -22.18 -45.31 1.37
C HIS A 2 -23.71 -45.29 1.55
N TYR A 3 -24.35 -46.42 1.29
CA TYR A 3 -25.76 -46.64 1.58
C TYR A 3 -25.90 -47.19 3.01
N LEU A 4 -27.10 -47.08 3.58
CA LEU A 4 -27.39 -47.57 4.93
C LEU A 4 -28.40 -48.72 4.88
N LYS A 5 -28.16 -49.73 5.71
CA LYS A 5 -29.10 -50.82 5.95
C LYS A 5 -29.48 -50.88 7.42
N ILE A 6 -30.77 -50.97 7.70
CA ILE A 6 -31.32 -51.05 9.06
C ILE A 6 -31.22 -52.49 9.55
N VAL A 7 -30.54 -52.69 10.68
CA VAL A 7 -30.34 -53.99 11.34
C VAL A 7 -31.09 -54.10 12.66
N SER A 8 -31.80 -53.04 13.08
CA SER A 8 -32.64 -53.09 14.28
C SER A 8 -33.81 -54.06 14.14
N ARG A 9 -33.99 -54.93 15.14
CA ARG A 9 -35.10 -55.89 15.21
C ARG A 9 -36.45 -55.16 15.08
N GLY A 10 -37.30 -55.66 14.18
CA GLY A 10 -38.59 -55.06 13.86
C GLY A 10 -38.58 -53.98 12.78
N TRP A 11 -37.40 -53.51 12.35
CA TRP A 11 -37.25 -52.45 11.34
C TRP A 11 -36.53 -52.91 10.06
N HIS A 12 -36.17 -54.20 9.95
CA HIS A 12 -35.41 -54.73 8.80
C HIS A 12 -36.14 -54.61 7.46
N GLY A 13 -37.48 -54.59 7.47
CA GLY A 13 -38.31 -54.41 6.27
C GLY A 13 -38.85 -53.00 6.11
N TYR A 14 -38.37 -52.03 6.89
CA TYR A 14 -38.94 -50.69 6.92
C TYR A 14 -38.89 -50.04 5.53
N THR A 15 -40.05 -49.56 5.07
CA THR A 15 -40.18 -48.82 3.82
C THR A 15 -40.90 -47.52 4.13
N GLY A 16 -40.21 -46.40 3.89
CA GLY A 16 -40.66 -45.09 4.31
C GLY A 16 -39.50 -44.12 4.47
N GLN A 17 -39.78 -42.95 5.02
CA GLN A 17 -38.80 -41.88 5.14
C GLN A 17 -38.26 -41.80 6.57
N LEU A 18 -36.94 -41.86 6.72
CA LEU A 18 -36.25 -41.53 7.96
C LEU A 18 -35.42 -40.27 7.74
N ASN A 19 -35.81 -39.19 8.44
CA ASN A 19 -35.24 -37.86 8.24
C ASN A 19 -35.44 -37.39 6.78
N ILE A 20 -34.38 -37.06 6.06
CA ILE A 20 -34.49 -36.67 4.64
C ILE A 20 -34.23 -37.83 3.67
N ILE A 21 -33.94 -39.03 4.15
CA ILE A 21 -33.58 -40.19 3.32
C ILE A 21 -34.74 -41.18 3.27
N SER A 22 -35.08 -41.65 2.07
CA SER A 22 -36.06 -42.71 1.87
C SER A 22 -35.41 -44.09 1.94
N PHE A 23 -36.09 -45.02 2.60
CA PHE A 23 -35.69 -46.42 2.73
C PHE A 23 -36.71 -47.33 2.04
N LYS A 24 -36.21 -48.41 1.42
CA LYS A 24 -37.01 -49.47 0.82
C LYS A 24 -36.49 -50.82 1.31
N ASN A 25 -37.36 -51.60 1.95
CA ASN A 25 -36.98 -52.88 2.57
C ASN A 25 -35.76 -52.78 3.49
N GLY A 26 -35.70 -51.71 4.30
CA GLY A 26 -34.63 -51.47 5.26
C GLY A 26 -33.33 -50.93 4.66
N VAL A 27 -33.24 -50.68 3.35
CA VAL A 27 -32.04 -50.15 2.68
C VAL A 27 -32.31 -48.74 2.16
N SER A 28 -31.36 -47.82 2.30
CA SER A 28 -31.50 -46.45 1.79
C SER A 28 -31.57 -46.45 0.26
N THR A 29 -32.38 -45.58 -0.30
CA THR A 29 -32.55 -45.45 -1.76
C THR A 29 -31.45 -44.63 -2.43
N GLU A 30 -30.74 -43.84 -1.64
CA GLU A 30 -29.64 -42.97 -2.06
C GLU A 30 -28.46 -43.06 -1.08
N PRO A 31 -27.24 -42.68 -1.52
CA PRO A 31 -26.07 -42.59 -0.65
C PRO A 31 -26.29 -41.56 0.45
N VAL A 32 -25.95 -41.91 1.68
CA VAL A 32 -26.25 -41.07 2.84
C VAL A 32 -25.00 -40.31 3.30
N PRO A 33 -25.02 -38.97 3.36
CA PRO A 33 -23.93 -38.18 3.93
C PRO A 33 -23.69 -38.54 5.41
N PRO A 34 -22.43 -38.51 5.90
CA PRO A 34 -22.09 -38.93 7.26
C PRO A 34 -22.94 -38.26 8.36
N ARG A 35 -23.16 -36.95 8.25
CA ARG A 35 -23.99 -36.18 9.21
C ARG A 35 -25.42 -36.73 9.32
N ILE A 36 -26.01 -37.19 8.22
CA ILE A 36 -27.37 -37.71 8.20
C ILE A 36 -27.38 -39.15 8.70
N ALA A 37 -26.37 -39.93 8.31
CA ALA A 37 -26.19 -41.29 8.79
C ALA A 37 -26.05 -41.34 10.32
N ASP A 38 -25.30 -40.41 10.91
CA ASP A 38 -25.17 -40.26 12.37
C ASP A 38 -26.52 -39.99 13.05
N ARG A 39 -27.34 -39.12 12.46
CA ARG A 39 -28.66 -38.78 13.01
C ARG A 39 -29.62 -39.97 12.94
N ILE A 40 -29.58 -40.74 11.86
CA ILE A 40 -30.40 -41.96 11.71
C ILE A 40 -29.92 -43.02 12.71
N ALA A 41 -28.59 -43.21 12.81
CA ALA A 41 -27.96 -44.15 13.72
C ALA A 41 -28.25 -43.86 15.21
N ALA A 42 -28.55 -42.62 15.56
CA ALA A 42 -28.97 -42.25 16.91
C ALA A 42 -30.34 -42.81 17.30
N SER A 43 -31.20 -43.16 16.33
CA SER A 43 -32.56 -43.68 16.57
C SER A 43 -32.71 -45.17 16.24
N VAL A 44 -31.99 -45.67 15.23
CA VAL A 44 -32.04 -47.07 14.79
C VAL A 44 -30.64 -47.58 14.49
N GLN A 45 -30.39 -48.86 14.76
CA GLN A 45 -29.13 -49.51 14.41
C GLN A 45 -29.05 -49.69 12.89
N VAL A 46 -27.99 -49.16 12.31
CA VAL A 46 -27.72 -49.21 10.87
C VAL A 46 -26.26 -49.58 10.61
N VAL A 47 -26.03 -50.26 9.49
CA VAL A 47 -24.70 -50.62 8.97
C VAL A 47 -24.50 -50.03 7.58
N GLN A 48 -23.25 -49.81 7.19
CA GLN A 48 -22.93 -49.42 5.82
C GLN A 48 -23.14 -50.61 4.87
N CYS A 49 -23.67 -50.32 3.69
CA CYS A 49 -23.86 -51.29 2.62
C CYS A 49 -23.61 -50.66 1.24
N ASP A 50 -23.57 -51.51 0.21
CA ASP A 50 -23.59 -51.10 -1.19
C ASP A 50 -25.02 -50.72 -1.64
N ALA A 51 -25.15 -50.27 -2.90
CA ALA A 51 -26.44 -49.85 -3.46
C ALA A 51 -27.47 -51.00 -3.55
N GLU A 52 -27.02 -52.26 -3.55
CA GLU A 52 -27.88 -53.44 -3.53
C GLU A 52 -28.22 -53.91 -2.10
N GLY A 53 -27.76 -53.21 -1.07
CA GLY A 53 -28.00 -53.54 0.33
C GLY A 53 -27.16 -54.71 0.84
N ARG A 54 -26.08 -55.07 0.14
CA ARG A 54 -25.10 -56.05 0.60
C ARG A 54 -24.11 -55.37 1.53
N GLU A 55 -23.90 -56.00 2.67
CA GLU A 55 -22.89 -55.60 3.64
C GLU A 55 -21.51 -56.06 3.14
N GLY A 56 -20.46 -55.32 3.50
CA GLY A 56 -19.09 -55.78 3.26
C GLY A 56 -18.77 -57.04 4.07
N THR A 57 -17.55 -57.56 3.92
CA THR A 57 -17.09 -58.75 4.66
C THR A 57 -17.19 -58.56 6.18
N ASP A 58 -17.00 -57.32 6.64
CA ASP A 58 -17.25 -56.87 8.01
C ASP A 58 -18.35 -55.81 8.01
N ALA A 59 -19.37 -55.99 8.86
CA ALA A 59 -20.44 -55.02 8.99
C ALA A 59 -19.94 -53.76 9.70
N ILE A 60 -19.84 -52.66 8.95
CA ILE A 60 -19.40 -51.36 9.50
C ILE A 60 -20.61 -50.68 10.12
N ASN A 61 -20.68 -50.66 11.44
CA ASN A 61 -21.72 -49.92 12.17
C ASN A 61 -21.54 -48.42 11.96
N VAL A 62 -22.65 -47.70 11.80
CA VAL A 62 -22.61 -46.24 11.63
C VAL A 62 -23.14 -45.57 12.88
N GLY A 63 -22.63 -44.37 13.17
CA GLY A 63 -23.13 -43.52 14.24
C GLY A 63 -22.04 -42.98 15.16
N PRO A 64 -22.37 -41.93 15.93
CA PRO A 64 -21.43 -41.32 16.85
C PRO A 64 -20.98 -42.28 17.96
N GLN A 65 -21.85 -43.18 18.43
CA GLN A 65 -21.51 -44.16 19.45
C GLN A 65 -20.46 -45.17 18.96
N HIS A 66 -20.58 -45.64 17.72
CA HIS A 66 -19.60 -46.55 17.14
C HIS A 66 -18.26 -45.84 16.93
N ARG A 67 -18.28 -44.63 16.37
CA ARG A 67 -17.07 -43.82 16.22
C ARG A 67 -16.38 -43.53 17.54
N LEU A 68 -17.11 -43.21 18.61
CA LEU A 68 -16.48 -43.02 19.93
C LEU A 68 -15.77 -44.28 20.44
N LEU A 69 -16.27 -45.48 20.11
CA LEU A 69 -15.64 -46.74 20.47
C LEU A 69 -14.44 -47.07 19.55
N THR A 70 -14.57 -46.88 18.24
CA THR A 70 -13.53 -47.24 17.26
C THR A 70 -12.43 -46.19 17.14
N GLU A 71 -12.78 -44.90 17.26
CA GLU A 71 -11.87 -43.77 17.11
C GLU A 71 -11.24 -43.34 18.46
N GLY A 72 -11.61 -43.95 19.59
CA GLY A 72 -10.97 -43.67 20.89
C GLY A 72 -9.47 -43.98 20.93
N THR A 73 -9.00 -44.85 20.04
CA THR A 73 -7.59 -45.20 19.83
C THR A 73 -6.90 -44.30 18.81
N VAL A 74 -7.66 -43.52 18.03
CA VAL A 74 -7.10 -42.56 17.09
C VAL A 74 -6.46 -41.44 17.89
N ARG A 75 -5.17 -41.22 17.66
CA ARG A 75 -4.43 -40.09 18.19
C ARG A 75 -4.24 -39.12 17.03
N ALA A 76 -4.59 -37.86 17.25
CA ALA A 76 -4.17 -36.82 16.32
C ALA A 76 -2.65 -36.86 16.21
N GLU A 77 -2.13 -36.70 15.00
CA GLU A 77 -0.70 -36.55 14.80
C GLU A 77 -0.23 -35.35 15.63
N ILE A 78 0.76 -35.58 16.49
CA ILE A 78 1.34 -34.49 17.28
C ILE A 78 2.09 -33.63 16.28
N ALA A 79 1.47 -32.52 15.90
CA ALA A 79 2.14 -31.51 15.09
C ALA A 79 3.48 -31.20 15.76
N GLY A 80 4.55 -31.18 14.96
CA GLY A 80 5.87 -30.80 15.44
C GLY A 80 5.83 -29.43 16.13
N PRO A 81 6.84 -29.11 16.95
CA PRO A 81 6.91 -27.81 17.60
C PRO A 81 6.72 -26.69 16.57
N LEU A 82 5.75 -25.81 16.82
CA LEU A 82 5.48 -24.66 15.96
C LEU A 82 6.76 -23.85 15.83
N ALA A 83 7.04 -23.35 14.62
CA ALA A 83 8.18 -22.47 14.39
C ALA A 83 8.05 -21.26 15.33
N VAL A 84 9.07 -21.05 16.16
CA VAL A 84 9.16 -19.88 17.02
C VAL A 84 9.57 -18.70 16.14
N GLN A 85 8.93 -17.56 16.35
CA GLN A 85 9.28 -16.31 15.68
C GLN A 85 10.78 -16.00 15.90
N SER A 86 11.51 -15.76 14.81
CA SER A 86 12.94 -15.45 14.92
C SER A 86 13.15 -14.05 15.52
N GLU A 87 14.33 -13.80 16.08
CA GLU A 87 14.68 -12.45 16.54
C GLU A 87 14.66 -11.43 15.39
N ALA A 88 14.97 -11.86 14.16
CA ALA A 88 14.88 -11.01 12.97
C ALA A 88 13.43 -10.61 12.67
N ASP A 89 12.48 -11.54 12.81
CA ASP A 89 11.06 -11.27 12.61
C ASP A 89 10.52 -10.30 13.68
N LYS A 90 10.95 -10.47 14.94
CA LYS A 90 10.58 -9.54 16.03
C LYS A 90 11.08 -8.12 15.75
N VAL A 91 12.32 -7.99 15.27
CA VAL A 91 12.91 -6.70 14.92
C VAL A 91 12.18 -6.08 13.72
N MET A 92 11.82 -6.87 12.71
CA MET A 92 11.02 -6.36 11.57
C MET A 92 9.63 -5.92 11.99
N GLU A 93 8.95 -6.70 12.84
CA GLU A 93 7.63 -6.35 13.36
C GLU A 93 7.68 -5.06 14.19
N ALA A 94 8.67 -4.93 15.08
CA ALA A 94 8.89 -3.72 15.85
C ALA A 94 9.17 -2.48 14.96
N LYS A 95 9.92 -2.65 13.87
CA LYS A 95 10.16 -1.57 12.89
C LYS A 95 8.89 -1.19 12.14
N LEU A 96 8.07 -2.16 11.73
CA LEU A 96 6.79 -1.90 11.06
C LEU A 96 5.80 -1.20 11.99
N ASP A 97 5.74 -1.59 13.25
CA ASP A 97 4.89 -0.93 14.24
C ASP A 97 5.38 0.49 14.57
N ALA A 98 6.69 0.71 14.62
CA ALA A 98 7.26 2.05 14.73
C ALA A 98 6.86 2.91 13.52
N ALA A 99 6.99 2.40 12.29
CA ALA A 99 6.60 3.10 11.07
C ALA A 99 5.09 3.43 11.01
N ARG A 100 4.23 2.48 11.38
CA ARG A 100 2.78 2.71 11.51
C ARG A 100 2.46 3.81 12.51
N SER A 101 3.20 3.86 13.62
CA SER A 101 2.98 4.86 14.66
C SER A 101 3.43 6.28 14.30
N LEU A 102 4.23 6.43 13.24
CA LEU A 102 4.68 7.72 12.70
C LEU A 102 3.80 8.19 11.53
N THR A 103 2.91 7.33 11.02
CA THR A 103 2.00 7.65 9.92
C THR A 103 0.67 8.13 10.50
N ALA A 104 0.20 9.30 10.07
CA ALA A 104 -1.06 9.85 10.54
C ALA A 104 -2.24 8.98 10.03
N PRO A 105 -3.35 8.86 10.78
CA PRO A 105 -4.54 8.14 10.33
C PRO A 105 -5.21 8.72 9.06
N ILE A 106 -4.81 9.92 8.65
CA ILE A 106 -5.27 10.61 7.44
C ILE A 106 -4.05 11.17 6.71
N GLU A 107 -4.11 11.17 5.38
CA GLU A 107 -3.06 11.67 4.47
C GLU A 107 -2.73 13.17 4.70
N SER A 108 -3.71 13.95 5.18
CA SER A 108 -3.54 15.38 5.49
C SER A 108 -3.99 15.73 6.91
N LEU A 109 -3.23 16.62 7.54
CA LEU A 109 -3.65 17.31 8.75
C LEU A 109 -4.54 18.49 8.35
N TYR A 110 -5.57 18.76 9.14
CA TYR A 110 -6.54 19.82 8.86
C TYR A 110 -6.24 21.01 9.77
N THR A 111 -6.27 22.22 9.21
CA THR A 111 -6.31 23.43 10.03
C THR A 111 -7.72 23.63 10.58
N ARG A 112 -7.86 24.56 11.53
CA ARG A 112 -9.17 24.93 12.06
C ARG A 112 -10.11 25.40 10.94
N ASP A 113 -9.61 26.26 10.06
CA ASP A 113 -10.38 26.84 8.95
C ASP A 113 -10.82 25.78 7.95
N ASP A 114 -9.99 24.75 7.71
CA ASP A 114 -10.37 23.60 6.89
C ASP A 114 -11.54 22.82 7.50
N LEU A 115 -11.49 22.57 8.81
CA LEU A 115 -12.55 21.85 9.52
C LEU A 115 -13.84 22.67 9.60
N GLU A 116 -13.74 23.99 9.76
CA GLU A 116 -14.89 24.90 9.71
C GLU A 116 -15.53 24.90 8.32
N ARG A 117 -14.73 24.96 7.24
CA ARG A 117 -15.23 24.81 5.86
C ARG A 117 -15.90 23.46 5.61
N VAL A 118 -15.32 22.37 6.09
CA VAL A 118 -15.95 21.03 6.00
C VAL A 118 -17.28 20.99 6.78
N ALA A 119 -17.35 21.67 7.92
CA ALA A 119 -18.58 21.79 8.70
C ALA A 119 -19.65 22.60 7.96
N ASP A 120 -19.26 23.66 7.25
CA ASP A 120 -20.19 24.47 6.45
C ASP A 120 -20.70 23.72 5.22
N GLU A 121 -19.84 22.96 4.53
CA GLU A 121 -20.19 22.20 3.33
C GLU A 121 -20.98 20.92 3.63
N SER A 122 -20.50 20.12 4.59
CA SER A 122 -21.00 18.75 4.84
C SER A 122 -21.67 18.59 6.21
N GLY A 123 -21.77 19.67 6.99
CA GLY A 123 -22.36 19.66 8.32
C GLY A 123 -21.56 18.83 9.33
N ILE A 124 -22.22 18.52 10.45
CA ILE A 124 -21.66 17.68 11.50
C ILE A 124 -21.35 16.24 11.04
N LYS A 125 -21.92 15.80 9.91
CA LYS A 125 -21.66 14.45 9.37
C LYS A 125 -20.23 14.37 8.80
N GLY A 126 -19.82 15.31 7.96
CA GLY A 126 -18.45 15.34 7.41
C GLY A 126 -17.39 15.41 8.49
N LEU A 127 -17.64 16.21 9.54
CA LEU A 127 -16.75 16.27 10.70
C LEU A 127 -16.68 14.95 11.48
N ARG A 128 -17.77 14.18 11.58
CA ARG A 128 -17.74 12.86 12.22
C ARG A 128 -16.96 11.85 11.40
N ASP A 129 -17.08 11.88 10.08
CA ASP A 129 -16.32 10.99 9.19
C ASP A 129 -14.80 11.23 9.34
N ILE A 130 -14.37 12.49 9.56
CA ILE A 130 -12.98 12.83 9.90
C ILE A 130 -12.64 12.41 11.34
N ALA A 131 -13.52 12.71 12.31
CA ALA A 131 -13.28 12.40 13.71
C ALA A 131 -13.17 10.90 14.00
N ASP A 132 -13.94 10.07 13.29
CA ASP A 132 -13.91 8.61 13.42
C ASP A 132 -12.54 8.04 13.01
N LYS A 133 -11.87 8.62 12.01
CA LYS A 133 -10.49 8.24 11.64
C LYS A 133 -9.49 8.56 12.76
N TRP A 134 -9.75 9.60 13.54
CA TRP A 134 -8.98 9.96 14.73
C TRP A 134 -9.51 9.32 16.03
N THR A 135 -10.54 8.46 15.93
CA THR A 135 -11.21 7.81 17.08
C THR A 135 -11.75 8.81 18.13
N VAL A 136 -12.10 10.03 17.71
CA VAL A 136 -12.67 11.07 18.57
C VAL A 136 -14.17 11.22 18.36
N LYS A 137 -14.91 11.45 19.44
CA LYS A 137 -16.38 11.60 19.42
C LYS A 137 -16.80 12.89 20.10
N GLY A 138 -17.76 13.60 19.52
CA GLY A 138 -18.34 14.83 20.06
C GLY A 138 -19.80 15.00 19.67
N ARG A 139 -20.51 15.89 20.38
CA ARG A 139 -21.94 16.15 20.17
C ARG A 139 -22.18 17.41 19.34
N GLY A 140 -21.30 18.42 19.47
CA GLY A 140 -21.37 19.68 18.73
C GLY A 140 -20.23 19.88 17.72
N ILE A 141 -20.46 20.73 16.72
CA ILE A 141 -19.44 21.10 15.71
C ILE A 141 -18.17 21.67 16.37
N PRO A 142 -18.23 22.69 17.25
CA PRO A 142 -17.03 23.25 17.88
C PRO A 142 -16.27 22.20 18.73
N GLU A 143 -17.02 21.36 19.45
CA GLU A 143 -16.47 20.30 20.28
C GLU A 143 -15.72 19.23 19.46
N ILE A 144 -16.23 18.87 18.28
CA ILE A 144 -15.58 17.90 17.39
C ILE A 144 -14.31 18.50 16.79
N ILE A 145 -14.35 19.77 16.36
CA ILE A 145 -13.18 20.46 15.80
C ILE A 145 -12.04 20.52 16.82
N GLU A 146 -12.32 20.97 18.05
CA GLU A 146 -11.30 21.03 19.11
C GLU A 146 -10.69 19.65 19.42
N LYS A 147 -11.53 18.60 19.43
CA LYS A 147 -11.08 17.23 19.66
C LYS A 147 -10.20 16.69 18.54
N ILE A 148 -10.53 16.98 17.28
CA ILE A 148 -9.70 16.62 16.12
C ILE A 148 -8.35 17.33 16.21
N LEU A 149 -8.34 18.64 16.43
CA LEU A 149 -7.10 19.42 16.53
C LEU A 149 -6.23 18.96 17.71
N THR A 150 -6.84 18.63 18.85
CA THR A 150 -6.12 18.08 20.00
C THR A 150 -5.51 16.71 19.68
N ALA A 151 -6.23 15.84 18.98
CA ALA A 151 -5.73 14.53 18.56
C ALA A 151 -4.57 14.66 17.55
N GLN A 152 -4.68 15.60 16.60
CA GLN A 152 -3.61 15.92 15.65
C GLN A 152 -2.37 16.48 16.35
N ALA A 153 -2.54 17.40 17.31
CA ALA A 153 -1.44 17.96 18.08
C ALA A 153 -0.74 16.90 18.95
N ALA A 154 -1.51 16.04 19.63
CA ALA A 154 -0.96 14.94 20.42
C ALA A 154 -0.19 13.93 19.54
N PHE A 155 -0.69 13.64 18.34
CA PHE A 155 0.02 12.81 17.37
C PHE A 155 1.34 13.45 16.92
N LEU A 156 1.34 14.74 16.60
CA LEU A 156 2.57 15.47 16.24
C LEU A 156 3.58 15.48 17.38
N GLN A 157 3.14 15.69 18.62
CA GLN A 157 4.01 15.63 19.79
C GLN A 157 4.63 14.25 19.98
N LEU A 158 3.84 13.18 19.88
CA LEU A 158 4.34 11.80 19.98
C LEU A 158 5.29 11.46 18.83
N ARG A 159 5.00 11.93 17.62
CA ARG A 159 5.88 11.79 16.46
C ARG A 159 7.23 12.48 16.71
N ASN A 160 7.21 13.74 17.15
CA ASN A 160 8.42 14.52 17.44
C ASN A 160 9.24 13.90 18.57
N GLN A 161 8.59 13.49 19.66
CA GLN A 161 9.24 12.80 20.77
C GLN A 161 9.90 11.48 20.32
N LYS A 162 9.24 10.71 19.45
CA LYS A 162 9.82 9.49 18.88
C LYS A 162 11.01 9.78 17.97
N ILE A 163 10.95 10.84 17.19
CA ILE A 163 12.06 11.30 16.34
C ILE A 163 13.26 11.74 17.20
N GLU A 164 13.03 12.50 18.27
CA GLU A 164 14.05 12.92 19.23
C GLU A 164 14.68 11.71 19.93
N ASN A 165 13.85 10.77 20.41
CA ASN A 165 14.31 9.53 21.05
C ASN A 165 15.06 8.59 20.08
N ALA A 166 14.73 8.64 18.79
CA ALA A 166 15.48 7.96 17.73
C ALA A 166 16.82 8.65 17.39
N GLY A 167 17.21 9.68 18.14
CA GLY A 167 18.53 10.30 18.11
C GLY A 167 18.71 11.37 17.05
N GLY A 168 17.64 12.05 16.61
CA GLY A 168 17.71 13.20 15.69
C GLY A 168 18.29 12.93 14.30
N SER A 169 18.83 11.73 14.04
CA SER A 169 19.46 11.34 12.78
C SER A 169 18.46 11.16 11.63
N VAL A 170 17.16 11.05 11.93
CA VAL A 170 16.11 10.93 10.90
C VAL A 170 15.67 12.31 10.40
N LEU A 171 15.92 13.40 11.15
CA LEU A 171 15.60 14.77 10.75
C LEU A 171 16.53 15.37 9.68
N LYS A 172 17.64 14.71 9.33
CA LYS A 172 18.38 15.08 8.11
C LYS A 172 17.77 14.51 6.83
N ALA A 173 16.90 13.50 6.90
CA ALA A 173 16.40 12.80 5.72
C ALA A 173 15.01 13.25 5.23
N THR A 174 14.22 13.94 6.06
CA THR A 174 12.81 14.23 5.71
C THR A 174 12.42 15.71 5.73
N THR A 175 13.14 16.58 6.44
CA THR A 175 12.90 18.03 6.38
C THR A 175 13.80 18.76 5.38
N LEU A 176 14.93 18.17 4.96
CA LEU A 176 15.70 18.64 3.80
C LEU A 176 15.05 18.28 2.45
N ALA A 177 14.13 17.33 2.42
CA ALA A 177 13.46 16.88 1.18
C ALA A 177 12.39 17.85 0.65
N THR A 178 11.99 18.87 1.41
CA THR A 178 10.99 19.85 0.96
C THR A 178 11.56 21.23 0.66
N GLU A 179 12.75 21.56 1.16
CA GLU A 179 13.41 22.84 0.86
C GLU A 179 14.55 22.68 -0.17
N ALA A 180 15.19 21.51 -0.27
CA ALA A 180 16.28 21.29 -1.24
C ALA A 180 15.80 20.96 -2.67
N ASP A 181 14.52 20.65 -2.88
CA ASP A 181 13.94 20.41 -4.22
C ASP A 181 13.75 21.71 -5.04
N LEU A 182 13.92 22.88 -4.42
CA LEU A 182 13.86 24.19 -5.12
C LEU A 182 15.23 24.73 -5.54
N GLU A 183 16.32 24.27 -4.92
CA GLU A 183 17.70 24.60 -5.32
C GLU A 183 18.38 23.37 -5.92
N ALA A 184 17.77 22.84 -6.98
CA ALA A 184 18.39 21.88 -7.86
C ALA A 184 19.66 22.49 -8.47
N THR A 185 20.85 22.15 -7.95
CA THR A 185 22.06 21.82 -8.71
C THR A 185 23.26 21.53 -7.80
N ALA A 186 24.02 20.51 -8.19
CA ALA A 186 25.41 20.23 -7.80
C ALA A 186 25.69 19.50 -6.46
N ALA A 187 25.66 18.16 -6.57
CA ALA A 187 26.77 17.26 -6.24
C ALA A 187 26.65 16.37 -4.97
N ALA A 188 26.40 15.09 -5.28
CA ALA A 188 27.00 13.88 -4.71
C ALA A 188 26.37 13.26 -3.44
N VAL A 189 25.30 12.47 -3.67
CA VAL A 189 25.02 11.23 -2.92
C VAL A 189 24.71 10.14 -3.95
N VAL A 190 25.29 8.95 -3.78
CA VAL A 190 25.12 7.81 -4.71
C VAL A 190 23.69 7.28 -4.60
N GLU A 191 22.83 7.72 -5.51
CA GLU A 191 21.53 7.13 -5.79
C GLU A 191 21.74 5.75 -6.46
N GLU A 192 21.11 4.70 -5.94
CA GLU A 192 20.91 3.49 -6.74
C GLU A 192 19.85 3.81 -7.80
N GLU A 193 20.30 4.44 -8.87
CA GLU A 193 19.49 4.66 -10.06
C GLU A 193 19.03 3.31 -10.62
N LEU A 194 17.78 3.29 -11.10
CA LEU A 194 17.27 2.21 -11.90
C LEU A 194 18.18 2.12 -13.13
N VAL A 195 18.95 1.02 -13.25
CA VAL A 195 19.93 0.87 -14.33
C VAL A 195 19.18 0.66 -15.64
N ALA A 196 18.65 1.75 -16.20
CA ALA A 196 18.16 1.83 -17.56
C ALA A 196 19.34 1.84 -18.55
N LEU A 197 20.52 2.27 -18.08
CA LEU A 197 21.72 2.54 -18.89
C LEU A 197 22.59 1.32 -19.25
N GLY A 198 22.15 0.10 -18.99
CA GLY A 198 22.90 -1.12 -19.31
C GLY A 198 22.52 -1.83 -20.61
N TYR A 199 21.42 -1.41 -21.26
CA TYR A 199 20.90 -2.10 -22.44
C TYR A 199 21.28 -1.37 -23.73
N GLU A 200 22.25 -1.91 -24.47
CA GLU A 200 22.59 -1.45 -25.82
C GLU A 200 21.39 -1.64 -26.76
N GLY A 201 20.69 -0.54 -27.09
CA GLY A 201 19.64 -0.53 -28.13
C GLY A 201 18.23 -0.09 -27.70
N LEU A 202 18.02 0.38 -26.46
CA LEU A 202 16.78 1.08 -26.09
C LEU A 202 16.84 2.51 -26.64
N VAL A 203 15.77 2.91 -27.32
CA VAL A 203 15.59 4.28 -27.81
C VAL A 203 14.99 5.10 -26.66
N PRO A 204 15.39 6.37 -26.45
CA PRO A 204 14.92 7.18 -25.32
C PRO A 204 13.40 7.31 -25.27
N GLU A 205 12.75 7.34 -26.43
CA GLU A 205 11.31 7.51 -26.56
C GLU A 205 10.75 6.60 -27.65
N TYR A 206 9.56 6.08 -27.39
CA TYR A 206 8.78 5.31 -28.35
C TYR A 206 7.43 6.00 -28.57
N ALA A 207 6.93 5.98 -29.80
CA ALA A 207 5.59 6.47 -30.13
C ALA A 207 4.66 5.28 -30.41
N ILE A 208 3.45 5.33 -29.86
CA ILE A 208 2.37 4.40 -30.16
C ILE A 208 1.05 5.16 -30.29
N ASP A 209 0.45 5.15 -31.49
CA ASP A 209 -0.83 5.83 -31.79
C ASP A 209 -0.91 7.30 -31.31
N GLY A 210 0.19 8.05 -31.47
CA GLY A 210 0.29 9.46 -31.04
C GLY A 210 0.61 9.69 -29.56
N VAL A 211 0.81 8.62 -28.77
CA VAL A 211 1.27 8.67 -27.38
C VAL A 211 2.78 8.43 -27.33
N ILE A 212 3.51 9.35 -26.72
CA ILE A 212 4.96 9.21 -26.48
C ILE A 212 5.15 8.47 -25.15
N VAL A 213 5.82 7.33 -25.21
CA VAL A 213 6.18 6.48 -24.07
C VAL A 213 7.68 6.60 -23.86
N PRO A 214 8.14 7.28 -22.79
CA PRO A 214 9.56 7.36 -22.49
C PRO A 214 10.07 5.99 -22.05
N CYS A 215 11.32 5.68 -22.41
CA CYS A 215 11.99 4.43 -22.07
C CYS A 215 11.97 4.17 -20.57
N THR A 216 12.11 5.20 -19.74
CA THR A 216 12.05 5.09 -18.28
C THR A 216 10.75 4.46 -17.80
N SER A 217 9.60 4.90 -18.34
CA SER A 217 8.30 4.34 -18.00
C SER A 217 8.15 2.88 -18.44
N LEU A 218 8.74 2.48 -19.57
CA LEU A 218 8.77 1.07 -19.98
C LEU A 218 9.54 0.20 -18.99
N VAL A 219 10.71 0.67 -18.55
CA VAL A 219 11.55 -0.09 -17.60
C VAL A 219 10.90 -0.14 -16.22
N GLU A 220 10.28 0.94 -15.74
CA GLU A 220 9.55 0.97 -14.47
C GLU A 220 8.36 0.01 -14.47
N GLN A 221 7.61 -0.01 -15.56
CA GLN A 221 6.45 -0.88 -15.69
C GLN A 221 6.87 -2.35 -15.82
N ALA A 222 7.95 -2.63 -16.56
CA ALA A 222 8.55 -3.95 -16.63
C ALA A 222 9.08 -4.42 -15.26
N LEU A 223 9.70 -3.53 -14.46
CA LEU A 223 10.10 -3.80 -13.08
C LEU A 223 8.89 -4.19 -12.23
N LYS A 224 7.83 -3.38 -12.27
CA LYS A 224 6.59 -3.61 -11.51
C LYS A 224 5.94 -4.94 -11.88
N ASN A 225 5.87 -5.26 -13.17
CA ASN A 225 5.25 -6.48 -13.66
C ASN A 225 6.12 -7.73 -13.44
N SER A 226 7.44 -7.57 -13.30
CA SER A 226 8.34 -8.68 -12.96
C SER A 226 8.19 -9.19 -11.52
N GLY A 227 7.59 -8.39 -10.63
CA GLY A 227 7.46 -8.69 -9.20
C GLY A 227 8.79 -8.70 -8.42
N LYS A 228 9.89 -8.22 -9.03
CA LYS A 228 11.22 -8.15 -8.40
C LYS A 228 11.42 -6.81 -7.68
N SER A 229 12.24 -6.80 -6.63
CA SER A 229 12.73 -5.56 -6.03
C SER A 229 13.73 -4.86 -6.95
N LEU A 230 13.99 -3.57 -6.74
CA LEU A 230 15.01 -2.81 -7.49
C LEU A 230 16.38 -3.50 -7.46
N THR A 231 16.82 -3.96 -6.30
CA THR A 231 18.06 -4.74 -6.15
C THR A 231 18.00 -6.07 -6.90
N GLY A 232 16.85 -6.74 -6.90
CA GLY A 232 16.63 -7.99 -7.65
C GLY A 232 16.59 -7.79 -9.16
N TRP A 233 16.17 -6.61 -9.63
CA TRP A 233 16.17 -6.19 -11.03
C TRP A 233 17.58 -5.81 -11.51
N ASN A 234 18.31 -5.06 -10.69
CA ASN A 234 19.70 -4.71 -10.94
C ASN A 234 20.63 -5.95 -10.87
N ALA A 235 20.19 -7.04 -10.25
CA ALA A 235 20.90 -8.33 -10.27
C ALA A 235 20.62 -9.20 -11.51
N LEU A 236 19.67 -8.82 -12.38
CA LEU A 236 19.38 -9.59 -13.60
C LEU A 236 20.47 -9.46 -14.65
N ASN A 237 20.65 -10.52 -15.43
CA ASN A 237 21.43 -10.43 -16.67
C ASN A 237 20.64 -9.68 -17.76
N ASP A 238 21.35 -9.11 -18.73
CA ASP A 238 20.73 -8.31 -19.80
C ASP A 238 19.67 -9.08 -20.62
N PRO A 239 19.83 -10.39 -20.93
CA PRO A 239 18.79 -11.17 -21.59
C PRO A 239 17.48 -11.28 -20.79
N GLU A 240 17.55 -11.39 -19.47
CA GLU A 240 16.37 -11.45 -18.60
C GLU A 240 15.66 -10.10 -18.51
N ARG A 241 16.41 -9.01 -18.40
CA ARG A 241 15.84 -7.65 -18.46
C ARG A 241 15.17 -7.40 -19.80
N LYS A 242 15.83 -7.79 -20.90
CA LYS A 242 15.28 -7.70 -22.25
C LYS A 242 13.94 -8.42 -22.36
N ARG A 243 13.84 -9.67 -21.89
CA ARG A 243 12.57 -10.42 -21.93
C ARG A 243 11.46 -9.73 -21.16
N ALA A 244 11.77 -9.09 -20.01
CA ALA A 244 10.79 -8.37 -19.22
C ALA A 244 10.31 -7.10 -19.94
N ILE A 245 11.23 -6.36 -20.57
CA ILE A 245 10.90 -5.15 -21.35
C ILE A 245 10.14 -5.52 -22.63
N ASP A 246 10.58 -6.54 -23.37
CA ASP A 246 9.89 -7.03 -24.58
C ASP A 246 8.46 -7.48 -24.27
N ALA A 247 8.22 -8.10 -23.11
CA ALA A 247 6.88 -8.48 -22.66
C ALA A 247 6.00 -7.26 -22.38
N GLU A 248 6.57 -6.17 -21.86
CA GLU A 248 5.85 -4.92 -21.64
C GLU A 248 5.53 -4.20 -22.96
N VAL A 249 6.49 -4.20 -23.88
CA VAL A 249 6.29 -3.72 -25.25
C VAL A 249 5.14 -4.49 -25.90
N GLU A 250 5.14 -5.83 -25.87
CA GLU A 250 4.07 -6.65 -26.44
C GLU A 250 2.70 -6.36 -25.77
N ALA A 251 2.69 -6.13 -24.45
CA ALA A 251 1.47 -5.77 -23.73
C ALA A 251 0.92 -4.41 -24.18
N LEU A 252 1.79 -3.42 -24.39
CA LEU A 252 1.41 -2.10 -24.91
C LEU A 252 0.96 -2.17 -26.37
N GLU A 253 1.67 -2.89 -27.23
CA GLU A 253 1.26 -3.08 -28.63
C GLU A 253 -0.12 -3.75 -28.73
N LYS A 254 -0.40 -4.72 -27.85
CA LYS A 254 -1.70 -5.37 -27.76
C LYS A 254 -2.80 -4.44 -27.23
N HIS A 255 -2.46 -3.58 -26.27
CA HIS A 255 -3.42 -2.64 -25.67
C HIS A 255 -3.85 -1.55 -26.66
N TYR A 256 -2.89 -0.96 -27.39
CA TYR A 256 -3.15 0.11 -28.35
C TYR A 256 -3.45 -0.40 -29.76
N GLY A 257 -3.18 -1.67 -30.07
CA GLY A 257 -3.41 -2.25 -31.41
C GLY A 257 -2.47 -1.73 -32.50
N ALA A 258 -1.37 -1.08 -32.11
CA ALA A 258 -0.34 -0.52 -32.98
C ALA A 258 1.04 -0.96 -32.51
N LYS A 259 2.05 -0.92 -33.39
CA LYS A 259 3.43 -1.24 -33.02
C LYS A 259 4.11 -0.03 -32.39
N LEU A 260 5.01 -0.26 -31.44
CA LEU A 260 5.85 0.81 -30.89
C LEU A 260 6.92 1.17 -31.93
N GLU A 261 6.92 2.42 -32.37
CA GLU A 261 7.93 2.95 -33.29
C GLU A 261 8.95 3.80 -32.52
N PRO A 262 10.26 3.60 -32.72
CA PRO A 262 11.25 4.44 -32.07
C PRO A 262 11.15 5.87 -32.58
N VAL A 263 11.04 6.83 -31.66
CA VAL A 263 11.14 8.25 -32.02
C VAL A 263 12.61 8.55 -32.22
N LEU A 264 13.07 8.42 -33.46
CA LEU A 264 14.39 8.93 -33.83
C LEU A 264 14.31 10.44 -33.72
N ALA A 265 15.10 11.02 -32.82
CA ALA A 265 15.24 12.46 -32.71
C ALA A 265 15.63 13.02 -34.09
N GLU A 266 14.67 13.58 -34.81
CA GLU A 266 14.98 14.44 -35.94
C GLU A 266 15.79 15.62 -35.37
N GLU A 267 16.96 15.88 -35.96
CA GLU A 267 17.84 17.00 -35.59
C GLU A 267 17.01 18.28 -35.51
N ALA A 268 16.69 18.72 -34.28
CA ALA A 268 15.96 19.94 -34.05
C ALA A 268 16.76 21.12 -34.66
N PRO A 269 16.12 22.05 -35.38
CA PRO A 269 16.79 23.23 -35.91
C PRO A 269 17.33 24.04 -34.73
N ALA A 270 18.62 24.36 -34.77
CA ALA A 270 19.34 25.12 -33.76
C ALA A 270 18.57 26.36 -33.31
N SER A 271 18.03 26.33 -32.09
CA SER A 271 17.50 27.51 -31.41
C SER A 271 18.66 28.35 -30.89
N GLU A 272 18.70 29.62 -31.27
CA GLU A 272 19.64 30.62 -30.74
C GLU A 272 19.60 30.64 -29.21
N GLU A 273 20.75 30.36 -28.59
CA GLU A 273 20.98 30.55 -27.16
C GLU A 273 20.83 32.04 -26.82
N GLN A 274 19.77 32.40 -26.08
CA GLN A 274 19.78 33.64 -25.30
C GLN A 274 20.63 33.39 -24.06
N GLU A 275 21.85 33.94 -24.05
CA GLU A 275 22.72 33.99 -22.87
C GLU A 275 21.95 34.58 -21.69
N ALA A 276 21.85 33.81 -20.60
CA ALA A 276 21.31 34.30 -19.34
C ALA A 276 22.14 35.50 -18.84
N PRO A 277 21.51 36.55 -18.30
CA PRO A 277 22.24 37.70 -17.78
C PRO A 277 23.15 37.25 -16.62
N VAL A 278 24.45 37.44 -16.80
CA VAL A 278 25.47 37.14 -15.79
C VAL A 278 25.32 38.14 -14.64
N ASP A 279 25.14 37.64 -13.42
CA ASP A 279 25.08 38.49 -12.22
C ASP A 279 26.37 39.31 -12.08
N PRO A 280 26.28 40.62 -11.78
CA PRO A 280 27.46 41.48 -11.66
C PRO A 280 28.32 41.07 -10.47
N VAL A 281 29.64 41.16 -10.63
CA VAL A 281 30.62 40.84 -9.60
C VAL A 281 30.42 41.76 -8.37
N GLU A 282 30.40 41.16 -7.18
CA GLU A 282 30.32 41.86 -5.89
C GLU A 282 31.42 42.96 -5.79
N ASP A 283 31.10 44.08 -5.14
CA ASP A 283 31.92 45.30 -5.00
C ASP A 283 32.05 46.23 -6.23
N THR A 284 31.20 46.07 -7.25
CA THR A 284 31.07 47.07 -8.32
C THR A 284 29.91 48.05 -8.05
N PRO A 285 30.00 49.32 -8.50
CA PRO A 285 28.86 50.26 -8.46
C PRO A 285 27.63 49.76 -9.23
N GLU A 286 27.82 48.80 -10.13
CA GLU A 286 26.78 48.13 -10.90
C GLU A 286 26.06 47.06 -10.07
N TYR A 287 26.77 46.35 -9.19
CA TYR A 287 26.18 45.44 -8.20
C TYR A 287 25.26 46.19 -7.23
N GLU A 288 25.65 47.35 -6.71
CA GLU A 288 24.78 48.14 -5.82
C GLU A 288 23.48 48.58 -6.51
N LYS A 289 23.52 48.88 -7.80
CA LYS A 289 22.32 49.23 -8.59
C LYS A 289 21.44 48.02 -8.88
N TRP A 290 22.05 46.90 -9.26
CA TRP A 290 21.34 45.64 -9.50
C TRP A 290 20.67 45.13 -8.21
N PHE A 291 21.41 45.15 -7.10
CA PHE A 291 20.93 44.76 -5.78
C PHE A 291 19.81 45.69 -5.30
N ALA A 292 19.95 47.01 -5.47
CA ALA A 292 18.87 47.95 -5.14
C ALA A 292 17.61 47.72 -5.99
N ALA A 293 17.75 47.37 -7.27
CA ALA A 293 16.61 47.03 -8.13
C ALA A 293 15.92 45.74 -7.66
N LYS A 294 16.69 44.70 -7.32
CA LYS A 294 16.15 43.42 -6.80
C LYS A 294 15.48 43.56 -5.43
N VAL A 295 16.02 44.41 -4.56
CA VAL A 295 15.41 44.72 -3.26
C VAL A 295 14.09 45.49 -3.45
N MET A 296 14.02 46.42 -4.40
CA MET A 296 12.76 47.13 -4.71
C MET A 296 11.70 46.20 -5.29
N GLU A 297 12.08 45.27 -6.18
CA GLU A 297 11.20 44.23 -6.71
C GLU A 297 10.64 43.34 -5.59
N ALA A 298 11.49 42.91 -4.65
CA ALA A 298 11.08 42.12 -3.49
C ALA A 298 10.20 42.89 -2.51
N ILE A 299 10.39 44.21 -2.38
CA ILE A 299 9.53 45.08 -1.54
C ILE A 299 8.15 45.25 -2.18
N GLU A 300 8.06 45.44 -3.51
CA GLU A 300 6.78 45.50 -4.23
C GLU A 300 5.99 44.19 -4.11
N GLU A 301 6.67 43.04 -4.08
CA GLU A 301 6.06 41.73 -3.85
C GLU A 301 5.53 41.55 -2.41
N PHE A 302 6.08 42.30 -1.45
CA PHE A 302 5.76 42.20 -0.02
C PHE A 302 4.75 43.24 0.52
N ASP A 303 4.18 44.09 -0.34
CA ASP A 303 3.31 45.24 0.04
C ASP A 303 1.94 44.86 0.66
N GLY A 304 1.77 43.60 1.09
CA GLY A 304 0.57 43.10 1.76
C GLY A 304 0.69 42.87 3.28
N VAL A 305 1.89 42.91 3.88
CA VAL A 305 2.10 42.33 5.23
C VAL A 305 2.68 43.31 6.27
N LEU A 306 3.37 44.40 5.88
CA LEU A 306 3.97 45.35 6.82
C LEU A 306 3.91 46.81 6.31
N PRO A 307 3.77 47.83 7.18
CA PRO A 307 3.88 49.22 6.78
C PRO A 307 5.25 49.52 6.16
N HIS A 308 5.26 50.16 4.98
CA HIS A 308 6.44 50.42 4.16
C HIS A 308 7.61 51.09 4.91
N GLU A 309 7.35 51.93 5.92
CA GLU A 309 8.42 52.59 6.69
C GLU A 309 9.19 51.61 7.60
N ASP A 310 8.52 50.60 8.16
CA ASP A 310 9.13 49.64 9.09
C ASP A 310 9.98 48.59 8.34
N ALA A 311 9.52 48.14 7.16
CA ALA A 311 10.25 47.21 6.32
C ALA A 311 11.56 47.82 5.79
N VAL A 312 11.51 49.08 5.33
CA VAL A 312 12.70 49.79 4.85
C VAL A 312 13.70 50.04 5.98
N ALA A 313 13.23 50.34 7.20
CA ALA A 313 14.11 50.51 8.37
C ALA A 313 14.80 49.19 8.76
N LEU A 314 14.08 48.06 8.73
CA LEU A 314 14.62 46.74 9.03
C LEU A 314 15.68 46.31 8.01
N ILE A 315 15.39 46.48 6.72
CA ILE A 315 16.32 46.12 5.63
C ILE A 315 17.60 46.97 5.72
N ARG A 316 17.48 48.27 5.98
CA ARG A 316 18.66 49.15 6.18
C ARG A 316 19.49 48.75 7.41
N ALA A 317 18.84 48.35 8.50
CA ALA A 317 19.54 47.90 9.70
C ALA A 317 20.30 46.58 9.47
N GLN A 318 19.71 45.64 8.73
CA GLN A 318 20.37 44.38 8.39
C GLN A 318 21.53 44.58 7.41
N LEU A 319 21.37 45.46 6.41
CA LEU A 319 22.46 45.82 5.49
C LEU A 319 23.63 46.53 6.21
N ALA A 320 23.34 47.40 7.18
CA ALA A 320 24.39 48.04 7.98
C ALA A 320 25.14 47.01 8.83
N ALA A 321 24.42 46.08 9.46
CA ALA A 321 25.04 45.00 10.25
C ALA A 321 25.89 44.05 9.39
N ALA A 322 25.45 43.75 8.16
CA ALA A 322 26.20 42.91 7.23
C ALA A 322 27.47 43.59 6.68
N LYS A 323 27.49 44.93 6.56
CA LYS A 323 28.69 45.68 6.14
C LYS A 323 29.73 45.85 7.27
N GLU A 324 29.33 45.68 8.53
CA GLU A 324 30.23 45.75 9.68
C GLU A 324 30.83 44.38 10.08
N ALA A 325 30.27 43.28 9.57
CA ALA A 325 30.73 41.90 9.79
C ALA A 325 31.78 41.48 8.76
#